data_AF-N9N166-F1
#
_entry.id   AF-N9N166-F1
#
_cell.length_a   1.000
_cell.length_b   1.000
_cell.length_c   1.000
_cell.angle_alpha   90.00
_cell.angle_beta   90.00
_cell.angle_gamma   90.00
#
_symmetry.space_group_name_H-M   'P 1'
#
loop_
_entity.id
_entity.type
_entity.pdbx_description
1 polymer ?
#
loop_
_entity_poly.entity_id
_entity_poly.type
_entity_poly.pdbx_seq_one_letter_code
_entity_poly.pdbx_strand_id
1 'polypeptide(L)'
;MYGVFNPTEKQIIHDWIAGEQYASTFLSFHQHVDKEQPIHNFLFSYISDGELENLQTRVSQTSNLALKLSKLTPFLAPDTHHKTIGLWSTQKYTELLFPYLTSSLNR
;
A
#
# COMPACT_ATOMS: atom_id res chain seq x y z
N MET A 1 6.23 -19.52 -33.78
CA MET A 1 6.28 -18.13 -33.29
C MET A 1 5.38 -18.06 -32.07
N TYR A 2 5.98 -18.14 -30.88
CA TYR A 2 5.28 -18.01 -29.60
C TYR A 2 5.30 -16.53 -29.20
N GLY A 3 4.17 -15.98 -28.75
CA GLY A 3 4.22 -14.73 -27.98
C GLY A 3 3.18 -13.65 -28.27
N VAL A 4 2.01 -13.98 -28.82
CA VAL A 4 0.86 -13.08 -28.70
C VAL A 4 -0.32 -13.87 -28.16
N PHE A 5 -0.85 -13.40 -27.03
CA PHE A 5 -2.01 -13.98 -26.35
C PHE A 5 -3.11 -14.36 -27.36
N ASN A 6 -3.72 -15.52 -27.16
CA ASN A 6 -4.87 -15.91 -27.97
C ASN A 6 -6.05 -14.94 -27.70
N PRO A 7 -7.07 -14.86 -28.58
CA PRO A 7 -8.18 -13.91 -28.41
C PRO A 7 -8.90 -14.05 -27.05
N THR A 8 -9.01 -15.27 -26.51
CA THR A 8 -9.61 -15.54 -25.21
C THR A 8 -8.77 -15.00 -24.07
N GLU A 9 -7.45 -15.22 -24.10
CA GLU A 9 -6.51 -14.69 -23.11
C GLU A 9 -6.49 -13.16 -23.10
N LYS A 10 -6.56 -12.53 -24.28
CA LYS A 10 -6.69 -11.07 -24.39
C LYS A 10 -7.95 -10.56 -23.71
N GLN A 11 -9.06 -11.27 -23.86
CA GLN A 11 -10.32 -10.91 -23.22
C GLN A 11 -10.23 -11.04 -21.70
N ILE A 12 -9.65 -12.13 -21.20
CA ILE A 12 -9.44 -12.34 -19.76
C ILE A 12 -8.58 -11.21 -19.17
N ILE A 13 -7.48 -10.84 -19.83
CA ILE A 13 -6.60 -9.76 -19.39
C ILE A 13 -7.33 -8.41 -19.44
N HIS A 14 -8.08 -8.15 -20.51
CA HIS A 14 -8.87 -6.93 -20.66
C HIS A 14 -9.89 -6.76 -19.54
N ASP A 15 -10.64 -7.82 -19.25
CA ASP A 15 -11.68 -7.79 -18.22
C ASP A 15 -11.09 -7.71 -16.81
N TRP A 16 -9.91 -8.28 -16.59
CA TRP A 16 -9.15 -8.12 -15.34
C TRP A 16 -8.69 -6.67 -15.12
N ILE A 17 -8.20 -5.99 -16.16
CA ILE A 17 -7.76 -4.58 -16.08
C ILE A 17 -8.96 -3.62 -15.90
N ALA A 18 -10.07 -3.89 -16.59
CA ALA A 18 -11.25 -3.02 -16.57
C ALA A 18 -12.01 -3.05 -15.21
N GLY A 19 -11.76 -4.08 -14.40
CA GLY A 19 -12.36 -4.25 -13.07
C GLY A 19 -13.75 -4.89 -13.11
N GLU A 20 -14.25 -5.26 -11.92
CA GLU A 20 -15.41 -6.15 -11.72
C GLU A 20 -16.71 -5.70 -12.40
N GLN A 21 -16.85 -4.41 -12.68
CA GLN A 21 -18.00 -3.82 -13.37
C GLN A 21 -18.12 -4.24 -14.85
N TYR A 22 -17.05 -4.76 -15.46
CA TYR A 22 -17.02 -5.22 -16.87
C TYR A 22 -16.77 -6.73 -17.01
N ALA A 23 -16.62 -7.46 -15.90
CA ALA A 23 -16.46 -8.92 -15.88
C ALA A 23 -17.78 -9.62 -16.24
N SER A 24 -18.22 -9.43 -17.48
CA SER A 24 -19.39 -10.11 -18.01
C SER A 24 -18.99 -11.53 -18.41
N THR A 25 -19.30 -12.46 -17.48
CA THR A 25 -19.94 -13.75 -17.80
C THR A 25 -19.20 -15.05 -17.43
N PHE A 26 -17.95 -15.10 -16.91
CA PHE A 26 -17.31 -16.43 -16.79
C PHE A 26 -16.52 -16.85 -15.55
N LEU A 27 -16.68 -16.24 -14.38
CA LEU A 27 -16.05 -16.80 -13.16
C LEU A 27 -16.98 -16.81 -11.94
N SER A 28 -17.82 -17.84 -11.84
CA SER A 28 -18.56 -18.19 -10.62
C SER A 28 -17.67 -18.70 -9.46
N PHE A 29 -16.34 -18.59 -9.56
CA PHE A 29 -15.41 -19.13 -8.58
C PHE A 29 -14.87 -18.10 -7.56
N HIS A 30 -15.31 -16.83 -7.63
CA HIS A 30 -14.89 -15.80 -6.66
C HIS A 30 -15.74 -15.74 -5.38
N GLN A 31 -16.78 -16.58 -5.26
CA GLN A 31 -17.70 -16.54 -4.13
C GLN A 31 -17.36 -17.57 -3.05
N HIS A 32 -16.26 -17.41 -2.31
CA HIS A 32 -16.24 -17.77 -0.88
C HIS A 32 -14.95 -17.33 -0.18
N VAL A 33 -14.77 -16.04 0.10
CA VAL A 33 -13.90 -15.63 1.19
C VAL A 33 -14.63 -14.58 2.02
N ASP A 34 -14.63 -14.83 3.34
CA ASP A 34 -14.97 -13.93 4.45
C ASP A 34 -16.38 -13.91 5.04
N LYS A 35 -16.47 -14.47 6.25
CA LYS A 35 -17.43 -14.02 7.27
C LYS A 35 -16.92 -13.99 8.72
N GLU A 36 -15.63 -14.14 8.98
CA GLU A 36 -15.08 -14.13 10.36
C GLU A 36 -14.01 -13.05 10.64
N GLN A 37 -13.91 -12.01 9.81
CA GLN A 37 -12.80 -11.03 9.89
C GLN A 37 -12.98 -9.73 10.72
N PRO A 38 -14.10 -9.40 11.40
CA PRO A 38 -14.21 -8.07 11.98
C PRO A 38 -13.25 -7.86 13.17
N ILE A 39 -13.19 -8.78 14.14
CA ILE A 39 -12.46 -8.57 15.40
C ILE A 39 -10.95 -8.53 15.17
N HIS A 40 -10.43 -9.43 14.34
CA HIS A 40 -9.00 -9.46 14.01
C HIS A 40 -8.58 -8.16 13.31
N ASN A 41 -9.35 -7.69 12.33
CA ASN A 41 -8.99 -6.48 11.58
C ASN A 41 -8.95 -5.22 12.48
N PHE A 42 -9.88 -5.08 13.43
CA PHE A 42 -9.88 -3.97 14.39
C PHE A 42 -8.72 -4.05 15.40
N LEU A 43 -8.36 -5.24 15.88
CA LEU A 43 -7.22 -5.40 16.79
C LEU A 43 -5.89 -5.11 16.07
N PHE A 44 -5.74 -5.61 14.83
CA PHE A 44 -4.55 -5.33 14.03
C PHE A 44 -4.45 -3.87 13.60
N SER A 45 -5.56 -3.18 13.33
CA SER A 45 -5.54 -1.74 13.05
C SER A 45 -5.12 -0.92 14.28
N TYR A 46 -5.71 -1.18 15.44
CA TYR A 46 -5.39 -0.44 16.67
C TYR A 46 -3.92 -0.62 17.12
N ILE A 47 -3.39 -1.85 17.02
CA ILE A 47 -1.97 -2.12 17.32
C ILE A 47 -1.07 -1.39 16.31
N SER A 48 -1.43 -1.41 15.03
CA SER A 48 -0.68 -0.71 13.98
C SER A 48 -0.67 0.81 14.19
N ASP A 49 -1.75 1.38 14.71
CA ASP A 49 -1.87 2.81 14.97
C ASP A 49 -0.98 3.27 16.13
N GLY A 50 -0.90 2.48 17.21
CA GLY A 50 0.02 2.76 18.33
C GLY A 50 1.50 2.67 17.96
N GLU A 51 1.87 1.70 17.13
CA GLU A 51 3.24 1.58 16.59
C GLU A 51 3.60 2.77 15.69
N LEU A 52 2.64 3.23 14.88
CA LEU A 52 2.81 4.40 14.02
C LEU A 52 3.03 5.68 14.84
N GLU A 53 2.21 5.94 15.86
CA GLU A 53 2.37 7.13 16.73
C GLU A 53 3.75 7.16 17.41
N ASN A 54 4.23 5.99 17.85
CA ASN A 54 5.57 5.85 18.43
C ASN A 54 6.66 6.19 17.40
N LEU A 55 6.54 5.67 16.18
CA LEU A 55 7.47 5.96 15.09
C LEU A 55 7.49 7.46 14.75
N GLN A 56 6.31 8.08 14.62
CA GLN A 56 6.16 9.51 14.36
C GLN A 56 6.87 10.36 15.41
N THR A 57 6.68 10.02 16.69
CA THR A 57 7.33 10.68 17.81
C THR A 57 8.85 10.58 17.72
N ARG A 58 9.38 9.36 17.47
CA ARG A 58 10.82 9.11 17.33
C ARG A 58 11.45 9.86 16.16
N VAL A 59 10.76 9.92 15.02
CA VAL A 59 11.20 10.67 13.84
C VAL A 59 11.20 12.18 14.11
N SER A 60 10.20 12.69 14.83
CA SER A 60 10.06 14.11 15.18
C SER A 60 11.13 14.59 16.15
N GLN A 61 11.50 13.76 17.13
CA GLN A 61 12.56 14.04 18.11
C GLN A 61 13.97 13.94 17.53
N THR A 62 14.12 13.29 16.38
CA THR A 62 15.43 13.15 15.73
C THR A 62 15.74 14.43 14.96
N SER A 63 16.90 15.06 15.19
CA SER A 63 17.29 16.27 14.46
C SER A 63 17.97 15.96 13.13
N ASN A 64 18.81 14.92 13.10
CA ASN A 64 19.62 14.56 11.93
C ASN A 64 18.78 13.88 10.84
N LEU A 65 18.86 14.39 9.60
CA LEU A 65 18.12 13.86 8.45
C LEU A 65 18.47 12.40 8.14
N ALA A 66 19.75 12.03 8.12
CA ALA A 66 20.17 10.66 7.84
C ALA A 66 19.63 9.67 8.88
N LEU A 67 19.57 10.08 10.16
CA LEU A 67 18.98 9.28 11.23
C LEU A 67 17.45 9.17 11.12
N LYS A 68 16.77 10.19 10.58
CA LYS A 68 15.34 10.08 10.27
C LYS A 68 15.13 9.05 9.17
N LEU A 69 15.89 9.14 8.08
CA LEU A 69 15.78 8.21 6.96
C LEU A 69 16.08 6.77 7.40
N SER A 70 17.12 6.55 8.21
CA SER A 70 17.47 5.21 8.68
C SER A 70 16.38 4.58 9.57
N LYS A 71 15.62 5.40 10.31
CA LYS A 71 14.48 4.92 11.13
C LYS A 71 13.28 4.53 10.27
N LEU A 72 13.12 5.16 9.10
CA LEU A 72 12.03 4.90 8.17
C LEU A 72 12.32 3.71 7.24
N THR A 73 13.59 3.47 6.89
CA THR A 73 14.02 2.41 5.95
C THR A 73 13.38 1.04 6.17
N PRO A 74 13.25 0.50 7.40
CA PRO A 74 12.65 -0.82 7.61
C PRO A 74 11.18 -0.91 7.17
N PHE A 75 10.47 0.21 7.12
CA PHE A 75 9.04 0.29 6.80
C PHE A 75 8.77 0.60 5.32
N LEU A 76 9.83 0.73 4.50
CA LEU A 76 9.75 0.90 3.04
C LEU A 76 9.72 -0.43 2.28
N ALA A 77 9.77 -1.54 3.01
CA ALA A 77 9.76 -2.84 2.38
C ALA A 77 8.35 -3.17 1.83
N PRO A 78 8.24 -3.95 0.74
CA PRO A 78 6.94 -4.23 0.11
C PRO A 78 5.94 -4.91 1.05
N ASP A 79 6.43 -5.67 2.02
CA ASP A 79 5.64 -6.35 3.04
C ASP A 79 5.02 -5.38 4.07
N THR A 80 5.54 -4.16 4.22
CA THR A 80 4.97 -3.16 5.15
C THR A 80 4.07 -2.14 4.47
N HIS A 81 4.12 -2.03 3.14
CA HIS A 81 3.37 -1.04 2.35
C HIS A 81 1.85 -1.13 2.47
N HIS A 82 1.29 -2.29 2.81
CA HIS A 82 -0.16 -2.43 2.99
C HIS A 82 -0.64 -1.93 4.38
N LYS A 83 0.28 -1.63 5.30
CA LYS A 83 -0.03 -1.13 6.65
C LYS A 83 0.06 0.39 6.69
N THR A 84 -0.70 0.99 7.59
CA THR A 84 -0.68 2.45 7.84
C THR A 84 0.74 2.96 8.14
N ILE A 85 1.52 2.19 8.90
CA ILE A 85 2.91 2.53 9.22
C ILE A 85 3.84 2.55 8.00
N GLY A 86 3.66 1.63 7.06
CA GLY A 86 4.46 1.59 5.84
C GLY A 86 4.08 2.72 4.88
N LEU A 87 2.78 2.94 4.66
CA LEU A 87 2.29 4.05 3.83
C LEU A 87 2.80 5.40 4.33
N TRP A 88 2.65 5.66 5.64
CA TRP A 88 3.14 6.89 6.25
C TRP A 88 4.66 7.01 6.14
N SER A 89 5.40 5.93 6.37
CA SER A 89 6.87 5.94 6.31
C SER A 89 7.37 6.26 4.91
N THR A 90 6.77 5.65 3.88
CA THR A 90 7.10 5.91 2.47
C THR A 90 6.81 7.36 2.10
N GLN A 91 5.63 7.87 2.46
CA GLN A 91 5.29 9.28 2.25
C GLN A 91 6.32 10.19 2.95
N LYS A 92 6.57 9.98 4.25
CA LYS A 92 7.51 10.83 5.01
C LYS A 92 8.93 10.76 4.47
N TYR A 93 9.37 9.60 4.01
CA TYR A 93 10.68 9.41 3.41
C TYR A 93 10.83 10.23 2.12
N THR A 94 9.82 10.22 1.26
CA THR A 94 9.81 11.04 0.03
C THR A 94 9.75 12.54 0.33
N GLU A 95 8.96 12.97 1.32
CA GLU A 95 8.90 14.38 1.76
C GLU A 95 10.25 14.89 2.27
N LEU A 96 11.00 14.05 2.99
CA LEU A 96 12.32 14.40 3.52
C LEU A 96 13.39 14.50 2.43
N LEU A 97 13.32 13.64 1.40
CA LEU A 97 14.27 13.65 0.29
C LEU A 97 13.96 14.72 -0.76
N PHE A 98 12.68 14.96 -1.01
CA PHE A 98 12.20 15.80 -2.10
C PHE A 98 11.21 16.86 -1.61
N PRO A 99 11.64 17.79 -0.73
CA PRO A 99 10.74 18.77 -0.10
C PRO A 99 10.02 19.69 -1.10
N TYR A 100 10.58 19.84 -2.31
CA TYR A 100 10.00 20.62 -3.39
C TYR A 100 8.76 19.98 -4.04
N LEU A 101 8.59 18.65 -3.95
CA LEU A 101 7.41 17.96 -4.49
C LEU A 101 6.16 18.25 -3.65
N THR A 102 6.33 18.37 -2.34
CA THR A 102 5.23 18.63 -1.40
C THR A 102 4.66 20.05 -1.57
N SER A 103 5.49 21.02 -1.95
CA SER A 103 5.03 22.39 -2.22
C SER A 103 4.13 22.50 -3.46
N SER A 104 4.22 21.56 -4.40
CA SER A 104 3.39 21.53 -5.61
C SER A 104 1.98 20.97 -5.39
N LEU A 105 1.74 20.24 -4.30
CA LEU A 105 0.47 19.58 -3.99
C LEU A 105 -0.53 20.48 -3.24
N ASN A 106 -0.08 21.64 -2.75
CA ASN A 106 -0.89 22.61 -1.99
C ASN A 106 -1.30 23.86 -2.81
N ARG A 107 -1.31 23.78 -4.15
CA ARG A 107 -1.77 24.86 -5.03
C ARG A 107 -3.05 24.45 -5.77
#